data_AF-A0A9E3BGE9-F1
#
_entry.id   AF-A0A9E3BGE9-F1
#
_cell.length_a   1.000
_cell.length_b   1.000
_cell.length_c   1.000
_cell.angle_alpha   90.00
_cell.angle_beta   90.00
_cell.angle_gamma   90.00
#
_symmetry.space_group_name_H-M   'P 1'
#
loop_
_entity.id
_entity.type
_entity.pdbx_description
1 polymer ?
#
loop_
_entity_poly.entity_id
_entity_poly.type
_entity_poly.pdbx_seq_one_letter_code
_entity_poly.pdbx_strand_id
1 'polypeptide(L)'
;QLTVTTLRNVVGSMDLERTLTSRDTINSQLRGVLDEATGKWGLRVNRVEIKAIDPPQSIKDAMEKQMRAERDKRAAILGAEGQRQSQILTAEGDKQAAVLRAEGNRTAAILKAEGQARAIDEVFQSVHRNDPDPKLLAYQYLQMLPQLAQGPGNTFWVIPSEVTSALQDVSRAFTQSLPKSSATREACSDDLAAHAAADAAQAAQAAADALEGAAEANGYQTAPPSHP
;
A
#
# COMPACT_ATOMS: atom_id res chain seq x y z
N GLN A 1 68.53 12.77 27.69
CA GLN A 1 67.69 14.00 27.61
C GLN A 1 66.84 14.04 26.34
N LEU A 2 67.38 13.67 25.16
CA LEU A 2 66.65 13.68 23.88
C LEU A 2 65.28 12.96 23.90
N THR A 3 65.21 11.76 24.49
CA THR A 3 63.97 10.96 24.61
C THR A 3 62.84 11.68 25.35
N VAL A 4 63.18 12.43 26.40
CA VAL A 4 62.18 13.12 27.24
C VAL A 4 61.61 14.33 26.50
N THR A 5 62.45 15.05 25.76
CA THR A 5 62.01 16.20 24.95
C THR A 5 61.12 15.76 23.80
N THR A 6 61.49 14.69 23.08
CA THR A 6 60.66 14.14 22.01
C THR A 6 59.31 13.63 22.54
N LEU A 7 59.32 12.88 23.65
CA LEU A 7 58.10 12.41 24.29
C LEU A 7 57.18 13.57 24.68
N ARG A 8 57.74 14.62 25.30
CA ARG A 8 56.99 15.81 25.69
C ARG A 8 56.37 16.53 24.47
N ASN A 9 57.11 16.65 23.37
CA ASN A 9 56.60 17.32 22.17
C ASN A 9 55.49 16.52 21.48
N VAL A 10 55.64 15.19 21.41
CA VAL A 10 54.62 14.30 20.82
C VAL A 10 53.35 14.27 21.67
N VAL A 11 53.49 14.16 23.00
CA VAL A 11 52.33 14.17 23.91
C VAL A 11 51.68 15.55 23.95
N GLY A 12 52.46 16.64 23.83
CA GLY A 12 51.94 18.00 23.85
C GLY A 12 51.14 18.40 22.60
N SER A 13 51.27 17.68 21.48
CA SER A 13 50.53 17.96 20.24
C SER A 13 49.26 17.10 20.10
N MET A 14 48.97 16.21 21.05
CA MET A 14 47.84 15.28 21.02
C MET A 14 46.84 15.60 22.12
N ASP A 15 45.55 15.38 21.85
CA ASP A 15 44.52 15.40 22.89
C ASP A 15 44.78 14.29 23.92
N LEU A 16 44.37 14.56 25.17
CA LEU A 16 44.59 13.63 26.27
C LEU A 16 43.93 12.25 26.02
N GLU A 17 42.70 12.23 25.50
CA GLU A 17 41.99 10.98 25.16
C GLU A 17 42.74 10.18 24.09
N ARG A 18 43.23 10.87 23.06
CA ARG A 18 44.02 10.28 21.98
C ARG A 18 45.36 9.76 22.50
N THR A 19 45.97 10.46 23.45
CA THR A 19 47.22 10.05 24.09
C THR A 19 47.05 8.76 24.90
N LEU A 20 45.92 8.59 25.58
CA LEU A 20 45.62 7.38 26.36
C LEU A 20 45.28 6.17 25.49
N THR A 21 44.62 6.40 24.34
CA THR A 21 44.12 5.33 23.46
C THR A 21 45.12 4.94 22.36
N SER A 22 45.91 5.89 21.86
CA SER A 22 46.80 5.70 20.69
C SER A 22 48.28 5.52 21.09
N ARG A 23 48.57 4.60 22.02
CA ARG A 23 49.95 4.31 22.47
C ARG A 23 50.87 3.87 21.34
N ASP A 24 50.38 3.08 20.40
CA ASP A 24 51.17 2.59 19.27
C ASP A 24 51.60 3.71 18.31
N THR A 25 50.75 4.73 18.14
CA THR A 25 51.08 5.92 17.35
C THR A 25 52.20 6.71 18.00
N ILE A 26 52.18 6.84 19.33
CA ILE A 26 53.25 7.53 20.06
C ILE A 26 54.56 6.71 20.02
N ASN A 27 54.46 5.38 20.17
CA ASN A 27 55.61 4.47 20.08
C ASN A 27 56.30 4.55 18.72
N SER A 28 55.52 4.59 17.63
CA SER A 28 56.07 4.65 16.26
C SER A 28 56.74 6.00 15.97
N GLN A 29 56.14 7.11 16.40
CA GLN A 29 56.72 8.45 16.27
C GLN A 29 58.00 8.60 17.09
N LEU A 30 58.00 8.11 18.34
CA LEU A 30 59.20 8.10 19.18
C LEU A 30 60.32 7.25 18.59
N ARG A 31 59.99 6.06 18.06
CA ARG A 31 60.97 5.20 17.39
C ARG A 31 61.61 5.92 16.20
N GLY A 32 60.82 6.59 15.36
CA GLY A 32 61.33 7.33 14.21
C GLY A 32 62.33 8.41 14.59
N VAL A 33 61.96 9.29 15.53
CA VAL A 33 62.83 10.39 15.97
C VAL A 33 64.07 9.88 16.70
N LEU A 34 63.95 8.82 17.50
CA LEU A 34 65.08 8.25 18.22
C LEU A 34 66.05 7.53 17.29
N ASP A 35 65.56 6.76 16.31
CA ASP A 35 66.41 6.03 15.35
C ASP A 35 67.20 7.00 14.47
N GLU A 36 66.58 8.09 14.02
CA GLU A 36 67.28 9.15 13.26
C GLU A 36 68.39 9.80 14.08
N ALA A 37 68.12 10.12 15.35
CA ALA A 37 69.09 10.74 16.23
C ALA A 37 70.24 9.81 16.63
N THR A 38 69.96 8.52 16.88
CA THR A 38 70.97 7.53 17.27
C THR A 38 71.74 6.94 16.08
N GLY A 39 71.23 7.09 14.86
CA GLY A 39 71.88 6.63 13.63
C GLY A 39 73.27 7.25 13.42
N LYS A 40 73.48 8.51 13.83
CA LYS A 40 74.79 9.18 13.80
C LYS A 40 75.86 8.47 14.63
N TRP A 41 75.44 7.66 15.61
CA TRP A 41 76.29 6.97 16.56
C TRP A 41 76.37 5.46 16.26
N GLY A 42 75.78 4.99 15.15
CA GLY A 42 75.77 3.58 14.74
C GLY A 42 74.83 2.68 15.56
N LEU A 43 73.92 3.27 16.36
CA LEU A 43 72.96 2.55 17.18
C LEU A 43 71.59 2.49 16.48
N ARG A 44 71.02 1.28 16.37
CA ARG A 44 69.67 1.07 15.84
C ARG A 44 68.65 0.86 16.97
N VAL A 45 67.54 1.59 16.91
CA VAL A 45 66.45 1.47 17.89
C VAL A 45 65.44 0.44 17.41
N ASN A 46 65.39 -0.71 18.10
CA ASN A 46 64.53 -1.83 17.69
C ASN A 46 63.05 -1.59 18.07
N ARG A 47 62.77 -1.21 19.32
CA ARG A 47 61.42 -0.92 19.80
C ARG A 47 61.42 0.11 20.92
N VAL A 48 60.36 0.93 20.96
CA VAL A 48 60.09 1.89 22.04
C VAL A 48 58.68 1.59 22.56
N GLU A 49 58.55 1.49 23.88
CA GLU A 49 57.25 1.27 24.54
C GLU A 49 57.08 2.23 25.71
N ILE A 50 55.93 2.90 25.73
CA ILE A 50 55.53 3.72 26.87
C ILE A 50 55.00 2.79 27.97
N LYS A 51 55.55 2.91 29.18
CA LYS A 51 55.17 2.08 30.32
C LYS A 51 53.75 2.36 30.83
N ALA A 52 53.48 3.62 31.16
CA ALA A 52 52.17 4.08 31.63
C ALA A 52 52.06 5.59 31.44
N ILE A 53 50.84 6.07 31.26
CA ILE A 53 50.48 7.49 31.26
C ILE A 53 49.47 7.65 32.39
N ASP A 54 49.88 8.33 33.46
CA ASP A 54 49.06 8.46 34.66
C ASP A 54 48.67 9.95 34.85
N PRO A 55 47.46 10.35 34.42
CA PRO A 55 46.99 11.70 34.63
C PRO A 55 46.66 11.95 36.11
N PRO A 56 46.76 13.20 36.60
CA PRO A 56 46.36 13.55 37.96
C PRO A 56 44.86 13.32 38.17
N GLN A 57 44.45 13.03 39.42
CA GLN A 57 43.06 12.63 39.72
C GLN A 57 42.01 13.66 39.29
N SER A 58 42.30 14.95 39.41
CA SER A 58 41.40 16.01 38.97
C SER A 58 41.00 15.92 37.49
N ILE A 59 41.90 15.42 36.64
CA ILE A 59 41.65 15.25 35.21
C ILE A 59 40.86 13.97 34.95
N LYS A 60 41.11 12.90 35.71
CA LYS A 60 40.32 11.65 35.62
C LYS A 60 38.85 11.92 35.96
N ASP A 61 38.60 12.65 37.05
CA ASP A 61 37.25 13.01 37.48
C ASP A 61 36.54 13.90 36.45
N ALA A 62 37.26 14.88 35.88
CA ALA A 62 36.74 15.74 34.83
C ALA A 62 36.39 14.94 33.56
N MET A 63 37.26 14.00 33.16
CA MET A 63 37.02 13.11 32.03
C MET A 63 35.85 12.18 32.28
N GLU A 64 35.72 11.59 33.47
CA GLU A 64 34.58 10.72 33.80
C GLU A 64 33.26 11.48 33.71
N LYS A 65 33.23 12.70 34.27
CA LYS A 65 32.06 13.57 34.18
C LYS A 65 31.73 13.96 32.74
N GLN A 66 32.73 14.30 31.94
CA GLN A 66 32.56 14.62 30.53
C GLN A 66 32.06 13.41 29.72
N MET A 67 32.66 12.24 29.91
CA MET A 67 32.28 11.00 29.24
C MET A 67 30.86 10.57 29.59
N ARG A 68 30.46 10.73 30.86
CA ARG A 68 29.09 10.47 31.30
C ARG A 68 28.13 11.44 30.63
N ALA A 69 28.42 12.74 30.65
CA ALA A 69 27.57 13.74 30.00
C ALA A 69 27.42 13.50 28.49
N GLU A 70 28.51 13.14 27.79
CA GLU A 70 28.46 12.85 26.35
C GLU A 70 27.67 11.57 26.05
N ARG A 71 27.83 10.53 26.88
CA ARG A 71 27.04 9.30 26.77
C ARG A 71 25.56 9.57 27.03
N ASP A 72 25.23 10.32 28.08
CA ASP A 72 23.85 10.66 28.44
C ASP A 72 23.20 11.51 27.33
N LYS A 73 23.93 12.48 26.78
CA LYS A 73 23.50 13.28 25.62
C LYS A 73 23.25 12.40 24.39
N ARG A 74 24.18 11.51 24.06
CA ARG A 74 24.02 10.59 22.92
C ARG A 74 22.85 9.64 23.11
N ALA A 75 22.66 9.10 24.32
CA ALA A 75 21.53 8.24 24.66
C ALA A 75 20.20 9.00 24.53
N ALA A 76 20.13 10.25 24.99
CA ALA A 76 18.95 11.09 24.88
C ALA A 76 18.59 11.39 23.41
N ILE A 77 19.58 11.71 22.58
CA ILE A 77 19.38 11.95 21.14
C ILE A 77 18.86 10.68 20.45
N LEU A 78 19.52 9.55 20.69
CA LEU A 78 19.13 8.26 20.09
C LEU A 78 17.70 7.86 20.53
N GLY A 79 17.36 8.07 21.81
CA GLY A 79 16.02 7.82 22.33
C GLY A 79 14.97 8.71 21.66
N ALA A 80 15.25 10.00 21.51
CA ALA A 80 14.35 10.94 20.84
C ALA A 80 14.15 10.61 19.35
N GLU A 81 15.21 10.22 18.66
CA GLU A 81 15.16 9.76 17.26
C GLU A 81 14.36 8.47 17.12
N GLY A 82 14.59 7.49 17.99
CA GLY A 82 13.82 6.24 18.02
C GLY A 82 12.33 6.50 18.26
N GLN A 83 12.00 7.39 19.20
CA GLN A 83 10.62 7.76 19.50
C GLN A 83 9.94 8.47 18.31
N ARG A 84 10.65 9.39 17.65
CA ARG A 84 10.15 10.05 16.43
C ARG A 84 9.91 9.03 15.33
N GLN A 85 10.85 8.13 15.08
CA GLN A 85 10.73 7.12 14.03
C GLN A 85 9.57 6.15 14.30
N SER A 86 9.39 5.74 15.56
CA SER A 86 8.27 4.89 15.97
C SER A 86 6.91 5.58 15.74
N GLN A 87 6.78 6.86 16.07
CA GLN A 87 5.55 7.62 15.81
C GLN A 87 5.26 7.77 14.32
N ILE A 88 6.27 8.05 13.51
CA ILE A 88 6.12 8.14 12.05
C ILE A 88 5.63 6.81 11.49
N LEU A 89 6.28 5.71 11.86
CA LEU A 89 5.92 4.38 11.35
C LEU A 89 4.51 3.97 11.80
N THR A 90 4.12 4.32 13.02
CA THR A 90 2.76 4.07 13.53
C THR A 90 1.73 4.86 12.72
N ALA A 91 1.96 6.16 12.52
CA ALA A 91 1.05 7.01 11.75
C ALA A 91 0.96 6.58 10.27
N GLU A 92 2.07 6.14 9.67
CA GLU A 92 2.09 5.59 8.32
C GLU A 92 1.31 4.26 8.24
N GLY A 93 1.51 3.38 9.22
CA GLY A 93 0.75 2.13 9.35
C GLY A 93 -0.74 2.37 9.49
N ASP A 94 -1.14 3.32 10.34
CA ASP A 94 -2.55 3.70 10.54
C ASP A 94 -3.16 4.28 9.27
N LYS A 95 -2.43 5.15 8.57
CA LYS A 95 -2.86 5.70 7.27
C LYS A 95 -3.07 4.58 6.25
N GLN A 96 -2.08 3.70 6.08
CA GLN A 96 -2.18 2.58 5.14
C GLN A 96 -3.35 1.67 5.51
N ALA A 97 -3.47 1.29 6.78
CA ALA A 97 -4.56 0.46 7.25
C ALA A 97 -5.93 1.12 7.03
N ALA A 98 -6.06 2.43 7.21
CA ALA A 98 -7.30 3.17 6.92
C ALA A 98 -7.65 3.14 5.43
N VAL A 99 -6.67 3.34 4.54
CA VAL A 99 -6.88 3.25 3.08
C VAL A 99 -7.30 1.83 2.69
N LEU A 100 -6.57 0.81 3.12
CA LEU A 100 -6.89 -0.58 2.80
C LEU A 100 -8.28 -0.99 3.30
N ARG A 101 -8.69 -0.52 4.49
CA ARG A 101 -10.04 -0.76 5.00
C ARG A 101 -11.10 -0.06 4.15
N ALA A 102 -10.86 1.18 3.74
CA ALA A 102 -11.79 1.92 2.89
C ALA A 102 -11.95 1.26 1.51
N GLU A 103 -10.84 0.83 0.90
CA GLU A 103 -10.83 0.08 -0.36
C GLU A 103 -11.52 -1.27 -0.22
N GLY A 104 -11.22 -2.02 0.84
CA GLY A 104 -11.88 -3.28 1.14
C GLY A 104 -13.39 -3.12 1.30
N ASN A 105 -13.84 -2.09 2.03
CA ASN A 105 -15.26 -1.80 2.22
C ASN A 105 -15.95 -1.43 0.89
N ARG A 106 -15.30 -0.60 0.06
CA ARG A 106 -15.82 -0.24 -1.27
C ARG A 106 -15.99 -1.50 -2.13
N THR A 107 -14.94 -2.31 -2.23
CA THR A 107 -14.95 -3.54 -3.03
C THR A 107 -16.00 -4.52 -2.51
N ALA A 108 -16.08 -4.73 -1.20
CA ALA A 108 -17.11 -5.58 -0.58
C ALA A 108 -18.53 -5.07 -0.88
N ALA A 109 -18.77 -3.76 -0.85
CA ALA A 109 -20.07 -3.18 -1.19
C ALA A 109 -20.44 -3.41 -2.66
N ILE A 110 -19.49 -3.25 -3.57
CA ILE A 110 -19.68 -3.52 -5.01
C ILE A 110 -20.01 -5.00 -5.24
N LEU A 111 -19.18 -5.92 -4.72
CA LEU A 111 -19.42 -7.35 -4.87
C LEU A 111 -20.77 -7.78 -4.29
N LYS A 112 -21.17 -7.20 -3.16
CA LYS A 112 -22.48 -7.47 -2.56
C LYS A 112 -23.62 -6.99 -3.46
N ALA A 113 -23.53 -5.77 -4.00
CA ALA A 113 -24.52 -5.22 -4.91
C ALA A 113 -24.63 -6.05 -6.20
N GLU A 114 -23.49 -6.46 -6.78
CA GLU A 114 -23.45 -7.33 -7.95
C GLU A 114 -24.06 -8.71 -7.66
N GLY A 115 -23.73 -9.32 -6.52
CA GLY A 115 -24.30 -10.60 -6.11
C GLY A 115 -25.82 -10.53 -5.94
N GLN A 116 -26.33 -9.43 -5.35
CA GLN A 116 -27.77 -9.19 -5.23
C GLN A 116 -28.44 -9.00 -6.58
N ALA A 117 -27.83 -8.20 -7.47
CA ALA A 117 -28.36 -7.97 -8.81
C ALA A 117 -28.46 -9.28 -9.61
N ARG A 118 -27.41 -10.10 -9.60
CA ARG A 118 -27.41 -11.42 -10.26
C ARG A 118 -28.46 -12.36 -9.67
N ALA A 119 -28.61 -12.38 -8.35
CA ALA A 119 -29.63 -13.20 -7.70
C ALA A 119 -31.05 -12.77 -8.08
N ILE A 120 -31.31 -11.46 -8.15
CA ILE A 120 -32.61 -10.92 -8.58
C ILE A 120 -32.86 -11.27 -10.05
N ASP A 121 -31.86 -11.11 -10.92
CA ASP A 121 -31.98 -11.43 -12.34
C ASP A 121 -32.27 -12.92 -12.57
N GLU A 122 -31.60 -13.82 -11.86
CA GLU A 122 -31.87 -15.26 -11.92
C GLU A 122 -33.30 -15.61 -11.46
N VAL A 123 -33.75 -15.01 -10.35
CA VAL A 123 -35.14 -15.18 -9.88
C VAL A 123 -36.12 -14.62 -10.91
N PHE A 124 -35.85 -13.46 -11.49
CA PHE A 124 -36.71 -12.84 -12.49
C PHE A 124 -36.82 -13.69 -13.77
N GLN A 125 -35.70 -14.20 -14.28
CA GLN A 125 -35.65 -15.06 -15.46
C GLN A 125 -36.34 -16.41 -15.20
N SER A 126 -36.13 -17.01 -14.03
CA SER A 126 -36.80 -18.27 -13.65
C SER A 126 -38.31 -18.10 -13.48
N VAL A 127 -38.77 -16.96 -12.96
CA VAL A 127 -40.19 -16.60 -12.91
C VAL A 127 -40.76 -16.44 -14.32
N HIS A 128 -40.11 -15.69 -15.21
CA HIS A 128 -40.60 -15.48 -16.58
C HIS A 128 -40.66 -16.78 -17.39
N ARG A 129 -39.65 -17.64 -17.27
CA ARG A 129 -39.60 -18.90 -18.01
C ARG A 129 -40.68 -19.90 -17.58
N ASN A 130 -41.11 -19.85 -16.32
CA ASN A 130 -42.11 -20.77 -15.77
C ASN A 130 -43.55 -20.24 -15.85
N ASP A 131 -43.76 -19.05 -16.42
CA ASP A 131 -45.06 -18.42 -16.70
C ASP A 131 -46.10 -18.59 -15.56
N PRO A 132 -45.79 -18.18 -14.32
CA PRO A 132 -46.65 -18.45 -13.17
C PRO A 132 -48.00 -17.73 -13.30
N ASP A 133 -49.07 -18.44 -12.92
CA ASP A 133 -50.45 -17.95 -13.04
C ASP A 133 -50.58 -16.53 -12.42
N PRO A 134 -51.05 -15.53 -13.18
CA PRO A 134 -51.24 -14.16 -12.71
C PRO A 134 -52.04 -14.04 -11.41
N LYS A 135 -52.94 -15.00 -11.12
CA LYS A 135 -53.70 -15.05 -9.86
C LYS A 135 -52.81 -15.34 -8.65
N LEU A 136 -51.75 -16.11 -8.84
CA LEU A 136 -50.82 -16.52 -7.78
C LEU A 136 -49.90 -15.35 -7.39
N LEU A 137 -49.44 -14.57 -8.38
CA LEU A 137 -48.70 -13.34 -8.15
C LEU A 137 -49.55 -12.29 -7.42
N ALA A 138 -50.83 -12.14 -7.81
CA ALA A 138 -51.77 -11.23 -7.14
C ALA A 138 -52.00 -11.63 -5.67
N TYR A 139 -52.10 -12.93 -5.39
CA TYR A 139 -52.23 -13.44 -4.03
C TYR A 139 -50.95 -13.20 -3.20
N GLN A 140 -49.77 -13.45 -3.78
CA GLN A 140 -48.48 -13.18 -3.12
C GLN A 140 -48.34 -11.67 -2.79
N TYR A 141 -48.72 -10.79 -3.73
CA TYR A 141 -48.75 -9.34 -3.50
C TYR A 141 -49.68 -8.94 -2.35
N LEU A 142 -50.89 -9.51 -2.28
CA LEU A 142 -51.84 -9.28 -1.18
C LEU A 142 -51.29 -9.78 0.17
N GLN A 143 -50.47 -10.83 0.16
CA GLN A 143 -49.82 -11.36 1.36
C GLN A 143 -48.59 -10.55 1.80
N MET A 144 -47.92 -9.86 0.88
CA MET A 144 -46.80 -8.94 1.16
C MET A 144 -47.28 -7.56 1.66
N LEU A 145 -48.52 -7.18 1.33
CA LEU A 145 -49.15 -5.91 1.72
C LEU A 145 -49.13 -5.63 3.25
N PRO A 146 -49.44 -6.59 4.14
CA PRO A 146 -49.33 -6.40 5.58
C PRO A 146 -47.91 -6.13 6.06
N GLN A 147 -46.89 -6.71 5.42
CA GLN A 147 -45.48 -6.50 5.77
C GLN A 147 -44.98 -5.13 5.32
N LEU A 148 -45.46 -4.66 4.16
CA LEU A 148 -45.23 -3.28 3.68
C LEU A 148 -45.91 -2.23 4.58
N ALA A 149 -47.04 -2.57 5.19
CA ALA A 149 -47.70 -1.70 6.18
C ALA A 149 -46.98 -1.64 7.54
N GLN A 150 -46.12 -2.61 7.87
CA GLN A 150 -45.38 -2.69 9.13
C GLN A 150 -43.97 -2.09 9.06
N GLY A 151 -43.47 -1.70 7.88
CA GLY A 151 -42.19 -1.03 7.71
C GLY A 151 -42.18 0.43 8.21
N PRO A 152 -41.07 0.94 8.78
CA PRO A 152 -41.00 2.27 9.37
C PRO A 152 -41.08 3.36 8.28
N GLY A 153 -42.25 3.98 8.12
CA GLY A 153 -42.48 5.11 7.19
C GLY A 153 -43.89 5.24 6.60
N ASN A 154 -44.80 4.29 6.81
CA ASN A 154 -46.07 4.24 6.08
C ASN A 154 -47.30 4.67 6.93
N THR A 155 -47.42 5.96 7.24
CA THR A 155 -48.61 6.50 7.96
C THR A 155 -49.25 7.73 7.30
N PHE A 156 -48.74 8.22 6.16
CA PHE A 156 -49.39 9.33 5.45
C PHE A 156 -49.92 8.90 4.08
N TRP A 157 -51.21 8.58 4.07
CA TRP A 157 -51.97 8.19 2.88
C TRP A 157 -52.78 9.39 2.39
N VAL A 158 -52.31 10.05 1.33
CA VAL A 158 -53.12 10.94 0.49
C VAL A 158 -53.30 10.22 -0.81
N ILE A 159 -54.52 9.80 -1.16
CA ILE A 159 -54.82 9.30 -2.50
C ILE A 159 -54.82 10.54 -3.43
N PRO A 160 -53.86 10.69 -4.35
CA PRO A 160 -54.04 11.62 -5.46
C PRO A 160 -55.15 11.05 -6.35
N SER A 161 -56.08 11.89 -6.81
CA SER A 161 -57.23 11.48 -7.65
C SER A 161 -56.87 10.64 -8.88
N GLU A 162 -55.60 10.68 -9.31
CA GLU A 162 -54.96 9.81 -10.30
C GLU A 162 -55.10 8.30 -9.98
N VAL A 163 -55.00 7.89 -8.72
CA VAL A 163 -55.06 6.47 -8.31
C VAL A 163 -56.47 5.91 -8.45
N THR A 164 -57.50 6.73 -8.21
CA THR A 164 -58.90 6.33 -8.45
C THR A 164 -59.15 6.12 -9.95
N SER A 165 -58.56 6.94 -10.80
CA SER A 165 -58.63 6.78 -12.27
C SER A 165 -57.94 5.50 -12.74
N ALA A 166 -56.73 5.23 -12.24
CA ALA A 166 -56.01 3.99 -12.55
C ALA A 166 -56.76 2.74 -12.05
N LEU A 167 -57.43 2.81 -10.89
CA LEU A 167 -58.25 1.72 -10.36
C LEU A 167 -59.49 1.46 -11.24
N GLN A 168 -60.11 2.51 -11.78
CA GLN A 168 -61.23 2.39 -12.71
C GLN A 168 -60.79 1.76 -14.04
N ASP A 169 -59.63 2.15 -14.56
CA ASP A 169 -59.07 1.57 -15.79
C ASP A 169 -58.66 0.09 -15.61
N VAL A 170 -58.08 -0.27 -14.45
CA VAL A 170 -57.82 -1.66 -14.08
C VAL A 170 -59.11 -2.45 -13.92
N SER A 171 -60.15 -1.87 -13.31
CA SER A 171 -61.46 -2.54 -13.19
C SER A 171 -62.11 -2.79 -14.56
N ARG A 172 -61.97 -1.84 -15.50
CA ARG A 172 -62.43 -2.02 -16.89
C ARG A 172 -61.65 -3.12 -17.60
N ALA A 173 -60.33 -3.15 -17.45
CA ALA A 173 -59.47 -4.21 -17.97
C ALA A 173 -59.75 -5.59 -17.36
N PHE A 174 -60.31 -5.65 -16.14
CA PHE A 174 -60.74 -6.90 -15.49
C PHE A 174 -62.12 -7.38 -15.97
N THR A 175 -63.02 -6.45 -16.32
CA THR A 175 -64.38 -6.77 -16.78
C THR A 175 -64.50 -7.05 -18.28
N GLN A 176 -63.55 -6.59 -19.10
CA GLN A 176 -63.41 -7.03 -20.49
C GLN A 176 -62.40 -8.17 -20.57
N SER A 177 -62.74 -9.27 -21.24
CA SER A 177 -61.76 -10.28 -21.64
C SER A 177 -60.73 -9.61 -22.55
N LEU A 178 -59.55 -9.31 -22.01
CA LEU A 178 -58.45 -8.72 -22.75
C LEU A 178 -58.11 -9.61 -23.96
N PRO A 179 -58.00 -9.07 -25.18
CA PRO A 179 -57.41 -9.81 -26.28
C PRO A 179 -55.97 -10.19 -25.91
N LYS A 180 -55.55 -11.39 -26.31
CA LYS A 180 -54.18 -11.90 -26.10
C LYS A 180 -53.18 -10.82 -26.52
N SER A 181 -52.29 -10.47 -25.59
CA SER A 181 -51.19 -9.55 -25.82
C SER A 181 -50.37 -9.97 -27.04
N SER A 182 -50.00 -9.02 -27.88
CA SER A 182 -49.06 -9.22 -29.00
C SER A 182 -47.65 -9.62 -28.57
N ALA A 183 -47.39 -9.71 -27.25
CA ALA A 183 -46.14 -10.24 -26.70
C ALA A 183 -45.98 -11.76 -26.88
N THR A 184 -47.01 -12.50 -27.31
CA THR A 184 -46.87 -13.90 -27.76
C THR A 184 -46.59 -14.00 -29.27
N ARG A 185 -46.06 -12.95 -29.90
CA ARG A 185 -45.47 -13.11 -31.23
C ARG A 185 -44.09 -13.75 -31.06
N GLU A 186 -44.05 -15.03 -31.38
CA GLU A 186 -42.89 -15.87 -31.64
C GLU A 186 -42.04 -15.23 -32.75
N ALA A 187 -41.25 -14.21 -32.40
CA ALA A 187 -40.35 -13.50 -33.31
C ALA A 187 -39.28 -12.71 -32.53
N CYS A 188 -38.49 -13.37 -31.68
CA CYS A 188 -37.22 -12.81 -31.20
C CYS A 188 -36.39 -13.85 -30.42
N SER A 189 -35.93 -14.90 -31.08
CA SER A 189 -34.82 -15.73 -30.56
C SER A 189 -33.81 -16.02 -31.66
N ASP A 190 -34.30 -16.30 -32.86
CA ASP A 190 -33.44 -16.74 -33.97
C ASP A 190 -32.67 -15.57 -34.60
N ASP A 191 -33.29 -14.40 -34.76
CA ASP A 191 -32.62 -13.22 -35.33
C ASP A 191 -31.56 -12.63 -34.39
N LEU A 192 -31.81 -12.62 -33.07
CA LEU A 192 -30.84 -12.14 -32.07
C LEU A 192 -29.64 -13.10 -31.92
N ALA A 193 -29.88 -14.41 -31.98
CA ALA A 193 -28.82 -15.41 -31.95
C ALA A 193 -27.97 -15.37 -33.22
N ALA A 194 -28.58 -15.16 -34.39
CA ALA A 194 -27.87 -14.99 -35.66
C ALA A 194 -27.04 -13.69 -35.70
N HIS A 195 -27.58 -12.58 -35.18
CA HIS A 195 -26.85 -11.31 -35.08
C HIS A 195 -25.72 -11.37 -34.06
N ALA A 196 -25.93 -12.00 -32.89
CA ALA A 196 -24.86 -12.19 -31.90
C ALA A 196 -23.73 -13.08 -32.42
N ALA A 197 -24.04 -14.12 -33.22
CA ALA A 197 -23.04 -14.97 -33.85
C ALA A 197 -22.26 -14.23 -34.94
N ALA A 198 -22.92 -13.37 -35.73
CA ALA A 198 -22.27 -12.53 -36.74
C ALA A 198 -21.36 -11.46 -36.10
N ASP A 199 -21.81 -10.80 -35.03
CA ASP A 199 -21.04 -9.80 -34.31
C ASP A 199 -19.82 -10.43 -33.61
N ALA A 200 -19.96 -11.64 -33.05
CA ALA A 200 -18.86 -12.37 -32.45
C ALA A 200 -17.79 -12.80 -33.49
N ALA A 201 -18.23 -13.22 -34.69
CA ALA A 201 -17.31 -13.54 -35.78
C ALA A 201 -16.57 -12.30 -36.29
N GLN A 202 -17.26 -11.16 -36.41
CA GLN A 202 -16.66 -9.90 -36.86
C GLN A 202 -15.68 -9.33 -35.82
N ALA A 203 -15.97 -9.47 -34.53
CA ALA A 203 -15.06 -9.10 -33.45
C ALA A 203 -13.80 -9.99 -33.40
N ALA A 204 -13.95 -11.30 -33.66
CA ALA A 204 -12.81 -12.22 -33.73
C ALA A 204 -11.88 -11.89 -34.92
N GLN A 205 -12.46 -11.49 -36.06
CA GLN A 205 -11.68 -11.13 -37.25
C GLN A 205 -10.96 -9.79 -37.08
N ALA A 206 -11.61 -8.79 -36.48
CA ALA A 206 -10.97 -7.52 -36.14
C ALA A 206 -9.83 -7.69 -35.11
N ALA A 207 -9.96 -8.63 -34.17
CA ALA A 207 -8.89 -8.96 -33.23
C ALA A 207 -7.69 -9.64 -33.93
N ALA A 208 -7.93 -10.49 -34.93
CA ALA A 208 -6.88 -11.11 -35.72
C ALA A 208 -6.12 -10.08 -36.56
N ASP A 209 -6.83 -9.16 -37.23
CA ASP A 209 -6.23 -8.08 -38.02
C ASP A 209 -5.39 -7.12 -37.14
N ALA A 210 -5.85 -6.84 -35.91
CA ALA A 210 -5.10 -6.01 -34.96
C ALA A 210 -3.81 -6.70 -34.45
N LEU A 211 -3.83 -8.03 -34.31
CA LEU A 211 -2.66 -8.83 -33.95
C LEU A 211 -1.64 -8.88 -35.10
N GLU A 212 -2.10 -8.96 -36.34
CA GLU A 212 -1.24 -8.93 -37.53
C GLU A 212 -0.58 -7.56 -37.71
N GLY A 213 -1.33 -6.46 -37.55
CA GLY A 213 -0.78 -5.10 -37.56
C GLY A 213 0.22 -4.83 -36.43
N ALA A 214 0.04 -5.44 -35.25
CA ALA A 214 1.00 -5.35 -34.16
C ALA A 214 2.29 -6.13 -34.42
N ALA A 215 2.23 -7.23 -35.17
CA ALA A 215 3.40 -8.01 -35.57
C ALA A 215 4.25 -7.27 -36.62
N GLU A 216 3.62 -6.56 -37.57
CA GLU A 216 4.33 -5.74 -38.56
C GLU A 216 5.03 -4.54 -37.92
N ALA A 217 4.42 -3.91 -36.90
CA ALA A 217 5.00 -2.79 -36.18
C ALA A 217 6.26 -3.17 -35.36
N ASN A 218 6.32 -4.42 -34.87
CA ASN A 218 7.43 -4.89 -34.03
C ASN A 218 8.64 -5.40 -34.84
N GLY A 219 8.49 -5.60 -36.16
CA GLY A 219 9.56 -6.06 -37.06
C GLY A 219 10.60 -5.00 -37.42
N TYR A 220 10.35 -3.71 -37.14
CA TYR A 220 11.25 -2.61 -37.54
C TYR A 220 12.24 -2.17 -36.43
N GLN A 221 12.23 -2.82 -35.26
CA GLN A 221 12.97 -2.36 -34.07
C GLN A 221 14.07 -3.32 -33.58
N THR A 222 14.74 -4.04 -34.48
CA THR A 222 15.95 -4.81 -34.14
C THR A 222 17.17 -4.34 -34.94
N ALA A 223 17.74 -3.20 -34.56
CA ALA A 223 19.11 -2.83 -34.90
C ALA A 223 19.93 -2.75 -33.59
N PRO A 224 21.02 -3.52 -33.43
CA PRO A 224 21.78 -3.52 -32.18
C PRO A 224 22.63 -2.24 -32.05
N PRO A 225 22.77 -1.67 -30.83
CA PRO A 225 23.62 -0.51 -30.62
C PRO A 225 25.10 -0.91 -30.64
N SER A 226 25.82 -0.39 -31.63
CA SER A 226 27.28 -0.33 -31.65
C SER A 226 27.75 0.77 -30.70
N HIS A 227 28.59 0.46 -29.71
CA HIS A 227 29.46 1.46 -29.12
C HIS A 227 30.87 0.90 -28.83
N PRO A 228 31.89 1.78 -28.94
CA PRO A 228 33.32 1.45 -29.04
C PRO A 228 34.01 1.12 -27.71
#